data_AF-A0A7L3AZR2-F1
#
_entry.id   AF-A0A7L3AZR2-F1
#
_cell.length_a   1.000
_cell.length_b   1.000
_cell.length_c   1.000
_cell.angle_alpha   90.00
_cell.angle_beta   90.00
_cell.angle_gamma   90.00
#
_symmetry.space_group_name_H-M   'P 1'
#
loop_
_entity.id
_entity.type
_entity.pdbx_description
1 polymer ?
#
loop_
_entity_poly.entity_id
_entity_poly.type
_entity_poly.pdbx_seq_one_letter_code
_entity_poly.pdbx_strand_id
1 'polypeptide(L)'
;MVIVEVSLLSGFILAPESRMLLERRIIVKKIEVKADVVYIYLDKLNDESQTFILQLEQVIHMKNLKPAIIKVYDYYQPEERALADYSAVCS
;
A
#
# COMPACT_ATOMS: atom_id res chain seq x y z
N MET A 1 -12.80 10.34 -2.84
CA MET A 1 -11.95 9.30 -3.51
C MET A 1 -10.77 9.14 -2.59
N VAL A 2 -10.42 7.93 -2.20
CA VAL A 2 -9.39 7.71 -1.17
C VAL A 2 -8.14 7.15 -1.83
N ILE A 3 -6.97 7.63 -1.38
CA ILE A 3 -5.69 7.06 -1.78
C ILE A 3 -5.09 6.34 -0.58
N VAL A 4 -4.72 5.08 -0.80
CA VAL A 4 -3.82 4.33 0.08
C VAL A 4 -2.44 4.35 -0.53
N GLU A 5 -1.50 4.99 0.16
CA GLU A 5 -0.10 5.10 -0.20
C GLU A 5 0.71 4.17 0.71
N VAL A 6 1.29 3.13 0.12
CA VAL A 6 2.08 2.12 0.82
C VAL A 6 3.53 2.33 0.41
N SER A 7 4.35 2.84 1.34
CA SER A 7 5.80 2.87 1.17
C SER A 7 6.33 1.45 1.35
N LEU A 8 7.08 0.92 0.39
CA LEU A 8 7.67 -0.40 0.48
C LEU A 8 8.90 -0.38 1.40
N LEU A 9 9.10 -1.48 2.10
CA LEU A 9 10.36 -1.71 2.80
C LEU A 9 11.51 -1.71 1.79
N SER A 10 12.64 -1.15 2.18
CA SER A 10 13.81 -1.10 1.31
C SER A 10 14.19 -2.54 0.88
N GLY A 11 14.45 -2.73 -0.41
CA GLY A 11 14.82 -4.03 -0.98
C GLY A 11 13.63 -4.96 -1.29
N PHE A 12 12.39 -4.47 -1.12
CA PHE A 12 11.17 -5.16 -1.52
C PHE A 12 10.52 -4.50 -2.73
N ILE A 13 9.88 -5.32 -3.57
CA ILE A 13 9.03 -4.88 -4.66
C ILE A 13 7.62 -5.46 -4.50
N LEU A 14 6.63 -4.86 -5.16
CA LEU A 14 5.29 -5.43 -5.22
C LEU A 14 5.29 -6.66 -6.14
N ALA A 15 4.80 -7.80 -5.64
CA ALA A 15 4.65 -9.01 -6.43
C ALA A 15 3.63 -8.77 -7.58
N PRO A 16 3.90 -9.19 -8.82
CA PRO A 16 2.97 -9.01 -9.94
C PRO A 16 1.57 -9.57 -9.68
N GLU A 17 1.48 -10.73 -9.04
CA GLU A 17 0.22 -11.38 -8.68
C GLU A 17 -0.62 -10.55 -7.70
N SER A 18 0.05 -9.86 -6.77
CA SER A 18 -0.62 -8.99 -5.80
C SER A 18 -1.37 -7.86 -6.47
N ARG A 19 -0.79 -7.29 -7.53
CA ARG A 19 -1.43 -6.21 -8.30
C ARG A 19 -2.70 -6.71 -8.95
N MET A 20 -2.65 -7.89 -9.59
CA MET A 20 -3.83 -8.49 -10.23
C MET A 20 -4.94 -8.79 -9.23
N LEU A 21 -4.62 -9.26 -8.02
CA LEU A 21 -5.61 -9.52 -6.97
C LEU A 21 -6.31 -8.25 -6.49
N LEU A 22 -5.58 -7.14 -6.39
CA LEU A 22 -6.11 -5.86 -5.97
C LEU A 22 -6.97 -5.20 -7.07
N GLU A 23 -6.56 -5.30 -8.33
CA GLU A 23 -7.33 -4.77 -9.48
C GLU A 23 -8.69 -5.50 -9.66
N ARG A 24 -8.84 -6.73 -9.14
CA ARG A 24 -10.13 -7.45 -9.13
C ARG A 24 -11.14 -6.91 -8.11
N ARG A 25 -10.71 -6.08 -7.14
CA ARG A 25 -11.60 -5.50 -6.14
C ARG A 25 -12.39 -4.35 -6.78
N ILE A 26 -13.73 -4.42 -6.75
CA ILE A 26 -14.63 -3.43 -7.36
C ILE A 26 -14.35 -1.99 -6.87
N ILE A 27 -13.97 -1.83 -5.61
CA ILE A 27 -13.65 -0.54 -4.98
C ILE A 27 -12.34 0.08 -5.50
N VAL A 28 -11.42 -0.74 -6.04
CA VAL A 28 -10.12 -0.29 -6.53
C VAL A 28 -10.29 0.21 -7.97
N LYS A 29 -10.07 1.50 -8.18
CA LYS A 29 -10.11 2.13 -9.51
C LYS A 29 -8.82 1.98 -10.28
N LYS A 30 -7.69 2.10 -9.58
CA LYS A 30 -6.36 2.10 -10.19
C LYS A 30 -5.32 1.68 -9.16
N ILE A 31 -4.26 1.06 -9.64
CA ILE A 31 -3.03 0.85 -8.88
C ILE A 31 -1.89 1.47 -9.69
N GLU A 32 -1.06 2.25 -9.00
CA GLU A 32 0.13 2.85 -9.57
C GLU A 32 1.33 2.53 -8.68
N VAL A 33 2.40 2.03 -9.30
CA VAL A 33 3.67 1.77 -8.60
C VAL A 33 4.67 2.78 -9.10
N LYS A 34 5.18 3.62 -8.20
CA LYS A 34 6.16 4.66 -8.53
C LYS A 34 7.35 4.55 -7.57
N ALA A 35 8.51 4.22 -8.12
CA ALA A 35 9.69 3.87 -7.33
C ALA A 35 9.33 2.81 -6.28
N ASP A 36 9.52 3.12 -5.00
CA ASP A 36 9.27 2.22 -3.87
C ASP A 36 7.92 2.49 -3.18
N VAL A 37 6.96 3.11 -3.89
CA VAL A 37 5.65 3.46 -3.35
C VAL A 37 4.54 2.89 -4.22
N VAL A 38 3.58 2.22 -3.57
CA VAL A 38 2.37 1.70 -4.20
C VAL A 38 1.20 2.61 -3.83
N TYR A 39 0.55 3.17 -4.85
CA TYR A 39 -0.67 3.98 -4.73
C TYR A 39 -1.87 3.14 -5.15
N ILE A 40 -2.83 3.00 -4.25
CA ILE A 40 -4.10 2.32 -4.50
C ILE A 40 -5.20 3.38 -4.44
N TYR A 41 -5.87 3.57 -5.58
CA TYR A 41 -6.95 4.53 -5.72
C TYR A 41 -8.28 3.81 -5.47
N LEU A 42 -8.95 4.19 -4.39
CA LEU A 42 -10.25 3.65 -3.98
C LEU A 42 -11.35 4.64 -4.35
N ASP A 43 -12.45 4.16 -4.92
CA ASP A 43 -13.57 5.02 -5.32
C ASP A 43 -14.16 5.80 -4.12
N LYS A 44 -14.54 5.07 -3.08
CA LYS A 44 -15.06 5.59 -1.81
C LYS A 44 -14.76 4.61 -0.69
N LEU A 45 -14.60 5.10 0.53
CA LEU A 45 -14.69 4.30 1.75
C LEU A 45 -15.99 4.66 2.49
N ASN A 46 -16.56 3.68 3.16
CA ASN A 46 -17.71 3.83 4.07
C ASN A 46 -17.29 3.32 5.46
N ASP A 47 -18.24 3.25 6.39
CA ASP A 47 -17.99 2.75 7.75
C ASP A 47 -17.69 1.23 7.79
N GLU A 48 -17.76 0.53 6.66
CA GLU A 48 -17.42 -0.89 6.56
C GLU A 48 -15.91 -1.06 6.36
N SER A 49 -15.31 -1.91 7.20
CA SER A 49 -13.88 -2.20 7.11
C SER A 49 -13.54 -2.89 5.80
N GLN A 50 -12.55 -2.33 5.08
CA GLN A 50 -12.00 -2.91 3.85
C GLN A 50 -10.63 -3.54 4.13
N THR A 51 -10.46 -4.78 3.72
CA THR A 51 -9.19 -5.50 3.86
C THR A 51 -8.57 -5.78 2.50
N PHE A 52 -7.33 -5.35 2.33
CA PHE A 52 -6.52 -5.57 1.15
C PHE A 52 -5.29 -6.39 1.51
N ILE A 53 -4.86 -7.27 0.61
CA ILE A 53 -3.68 -8.10 0.80
C ILE A 53 -2.66 -7.69 -0.24
N LEU A 54 -1.49 -7.25 0.23
CA LEU A 54 -0.34 -6.92 -0.60
C LEU A 54 0.73 -7.98 -0.38
N GLN A 55 1.21 -8.60 -1.46
CA GLN A 55 2.35 -9.50 -1.42
C GLN A 55 3.59 -8.77 -1.93
N LEU A 56 4.66 -8.82 -1.14
CA LEU A 56 5.93 -8.20 -1.45
C LEU A 56 7.00 -9.27 -1.67
N GLU A 57 7.85 -9.05 -2.66
CA GLU A 57 8.99 -9.92 -2.97
C GLU A 57 10.29 -9.21 -2.56
N GLN A 58 11.14 -9.92 -1.81
CA GLN A 58 12.46 -9.40 -1.45
C GLN A 58 13.43 -9.62 -2.61
N VAL A 59 13.91 -8.54 -3.20
CA VAL A 59 14.88 -8.56 -4.31
C VAL A 59 16.30 -8.32 -3.81
N ILE A 60 16.44 -7.51 -2.77
CA ILE A 60 17.73 -7.19 -2.16
C ILE A 60 17.66 -7.53 -0.68
N HIS A 61 18.57 -8.38 -0.23
CA HIS A 61 18.68 -8.73 1.18
C HIS A 61 19.37 -7.59 1.94
N MET A 62 18.67 -7.02 2.92
CA MET A 62 19.21 -5.97 3.78
C MET A 62 19.05 -6.33 5.25
N LYS A 63 20.05 -5.95 6.02
CA LYS A 63 20.04 -6.03 7.48
C LYS A 63 19.47 -4.73 8.05
N ASN A 64 18.82 -4.81 9.21
CA ASN A 64 18.24 -3.67 9.91
C ASN A 64 17.18 -2.92 9.09
N LEU A 65 16.18 -3.65 8.58
CA LEU A 65 15.02 -3.04 7.92
C LEU A 65 14.32 -2.07 8.88
N LYS A 66 14.17 -0.83 8.44
CA LYS A 66 13.38 0.17 9.17
C LYS A 66 11.89 -0.05 8.86
N PRO A 67 10.98 0.28 9.80
CA PRO A 67 9.56 0.33 9.50
C PRO A 67 9.28 1.26 8.31
N ALA A 68 8.27 0.91 7.52
CA ALA A 68 7.77 1.74 6.44
C ALA A 68 6.35 2.22 6.76
N ILE A 69 5.95 3.30 6.10
CA ILE A 69 4.70 4.01 6.39
C ILE A 69 3.62 3.61 5.38
N ILE A 70 2.41 3.38 5.90
CA ILE A 70 1.17 3.33 5.16
C ILE A 70 0.40 4.61 5.49
N LYS A 71 -0.08 5.30 4.46
CA LYS A 71 -0.87 6.51 4.56
C LYS A 71 -2.19 6.33 3.83
N VAL A 72 -3.29 6.68 4.48
CA VAL A 72 -4.63 6.72 3.86
C VAL A 72 -5.13 8.15 3.95
N TYR A 73 -5.63 8.70 2.84
CA TYR A 73 -6.11 10.08 2.79
C TYR A 73 -7.18 10.29 1.73
N ASP A 74 -8.09 11.25 1.94
CA ASP A 74 -8.99 11.69 0.87
C ASP A 74 -8.21 12.51 -0.17
N TYR A 75 -8.49 12.23 -1.45
CA TYR A 75 -7.83 12.86 -2.58
C TYR A 75 -8.10 14.37 -2.69
N TYR A 76 -9.30 14.80 -2.31
CA TYR A 76 -9.72 16.20 -2.37
C TYR A 76 -9.45 16.96 -1.06
N GLN A 77 -9.28 16.23 0.05
CA GLN A 77 -8.97 16.79 1.38
C GLN A 77 -7.80 16.04 2.03
N PRO A 78 -6.54 16.22 1.55
CA PRO A 78 -5.39 15.42 2.00
C PRO A 78 -4.99 15.61 3.48
N GLU A 79 -5.49 16.66 4.13
CA GLU A 79 -5.40 16.88 5.58
C GLU A 79 -6.20 15.85 6.39
N GLU A 80 -7.26 15.29 5.81
CA GLU A 80 -8.00 14.16 6.36
C GLU A 80 -7.23 12.87 6.04
N ARG A 81 -6.33 12.51 6.95
CA ARG A 81 -5.40 11.40 6.76
C ARG A 81 -5.16 10.58 8.02
N ALA A 82 -4.83 9.32 7.81
CA ALA A 82 -4.31 8.41 8.82
C ALA A 82 -2.95 7.84 8.36
N LEU A 83 -2.08 7.58 9.35
CA LEU A 83 -0.75 7.01 9.16
C LEU A 83 -0.60 5.79 10.04
N ALA A 84 0.06 4.76 9.53
CA ALA A 84 0.43 3.58 10.28
C ALA A 84 1.81 3.09 9.83
N ASP A 85 2.63 2.66 10.78
CA ASP A 85 3.92 2.02 10.48
C ASP A 85 3.75 0.50 10.40
N TYR A 86 4.51 -0.14 9.52
CA TYR A 86 4.63 -1.60 9.46
C TYR A 86 6.09 -2.02 9.30
N SER A 87 6.42 -3.19 9.84
CA SER A 87 7.78 -3.74 9.82
C SER A 87 7.79 -5.19 9.33
N ALA A 88 8.88 -5.63 8.71
CA ALA A 88 9.09 -7.05 8.47
C ALA A 88 9.27 -7.81 9.79
N VAL A 89 8.62 -8.96 9.93
CA VAL A 89 8.71 -9.82 11.12
C VAL A 89 10.00 -10.66 11.12
N CYS A 90 10.65 -10.80 9.97
CA CYS A 90 11.91 -11.52 9.81
C CYS A 90 13.07 -10.65 10.32
N SER A 91 13.35 -10.73 11.63
CA SER A 91 14.53 -10.19 12.29
C SER A 91 15.70 -11.16 12.27
#